data_AF-A0A522C216-F1
#
_entry.id   AF-A0A522C216-F1
#
_cell.length_a   1.000
_cell.length_b   1.000
_cell.length_c   1.000
_cell.angle_alpha   90.00
_cell.angle_beta   90.00
_cell.angle_gamma   90.00
#
_symmetry.space_group_name_H-M   'P 1'
#
loop_
_entity.id
_entity.type
_entity.pdbx_description
1 polymer ?
#
loop_
_entity_poly.entity_id
_entity_poly.type
_entity_poly.pdbx_seq_one_letter_code
_entity_poly.pdbx_strand_id
1 'polypeptide(L)'
;AGADYLYDYEGNDTLLGGDGNDTLSGGAGNDSLSGGAGEDWLYAGLGLDTLSGGTGNDNYGLSSLSTGASAIVEDTDATAGNLDRLQISTVSPYQLLLKQSGNDLRLTALNGGGTLTIRDWFVGADRHVENIVAGNTAVGNDYVYYEGTLVDSKVQALVAAMVNFTPPAGQLEITDAAMRSQIDLAWGTVTTYYSD
;
A
#
# COMPACT_ATOMS: atom_id res chain seq x y z
N ALA A 1 20.24 14.57 -7.66
CA ALA A 1 20.19 16.05 -7.56
C ALA A 1 19.63 16.57 -8.86
N GLY A 2 18.32 16.77 -8.84
CA GLY A 2 17.49 16.88 -10.03
C GLY A 2 16.56 15.68 -10.12
N ALA A 3 15.46 15.83 -10.86
CA ALA A 3 14.51 14.76 -11.09
C ALA A 3 15.13 13.65 -11.95
N ASP A 4 15.14 12.44 -11.43
CA ASP A 4 15.72 11.24 -12.02
C ASP A 4 14.62 10.21 -12.38
N TYR A 5 14.84 9.47 -13.47
CA TYR A 5 13.96 8.36 -13.91
C TYR A 5 14.77 7.07 -13.91
N LEU A 6 14.54 6.22 -12.93
CA LEU A 6 15.23 4.94 -12.73
C LEU A 6 14.25 3.79 -12.99
N TYR A 7 14.61 2.92 -13.91
CA TYR A 7 13.80 1.77 -14.29
C TYR A 7 14.69 0.55 -14.46
N ASP A 8 14.36 -0.51 -13.73
CA ASP A 8 14.92 -1.84 -13.95
C ASP A 8 13.85 -2.80 -14.50
N TYR A 9 14.31 -3.89 -15.12
CA TYR A 9 13.47 -4.90 -15.75
C TYR A 9 13.40 -6.18 -14.91
N GLU A 10 14.55 -6.77 -14.59
CA GLU A 10 14.68 -8.04 -13.87
C GLU A 10 15.94 -8.03 -13.01
N GLY A 11 15.86 -8.52 -11.77
CA GLY A 11 16.99 -8.56 -10.86
C GLY A 11 16.59 -8.29 -9.42
N ASN A 12 17.56 -8.28 -8.52
CA ASN A 12 17.34 -7.79 -7.17
C ASN A 12 18.18 -6.52 -7.05
N ASP A 13 17.55 -5.38 -7.21
CA ASP A 13 18.25 -4.13 -7.51
C ASP A 13 18.14 -3.12 -6.39
N THR A 14 19.02 -2.13 -6.43
CA THR A 14 19.02 -1.00 -5.50
C THR A 14 18.95 0.29 -6.31
N LEU A 15 17.80 0.97 -6.23
CA LEU A 15 17.53 2.21 -6.93
C LEU A 15 17.54 3.36 -5.91
N LEU A 16 18.33 4.40 -6.19
CA LEU A 16 18.51 5.57 -5.33
C LEU A 16 18.25 6.83 -6.15
N GLY A 17 17.18 7.58 -5.85
CA GLY A 17 16.86 8.85 -6.50
C GLY A 17 17.75 9.99 -6.00
N GLY A 18 17.81 10.18 -4.68
CA GLY A 18 18.57 11.22 -4.03
C GLY A 18 17.77 12.51 -3.90
N ASP A 19 18.39 13.66 -4.13
CA ASP A 19 17.64 14.93 -4.11
C ASP A 19 16.93 15.16 -5.45
N GLY A 20 15.63 15.42 -5.43
CA GLY A 20 14.83 15.60 -6.64
C GLY A 20 13.42 15.04 -6.48
N ASN A 21 12.58 15.26 -7.47
CA ASN A 21 11.31 14.54 -7.57
C ASN A 21 11.54 13.40 -8.55
N ASP A 22 11.72 12.20 -8.02
CA ASP A 22 12.23 11.06 -8.75
C ASP A 22 11.13 10.06 -9.09
N THR A 23 11.37 9.23 -10.08
CA THR A 23 10.50 8.10 -10.44
C THR A 23 11.33 6.84 -10.54
N LEU A 24 11.05 5.89 -9.64
CA LEU A 24 11.78 4.64 -9.48
C LEU A 24 10.84 3.46 -9.77
N SER A 25 11.30 2.50 -10.56
CA SER A 25 10.57 1.25 -10.85
C SER A 25 11.52 0.06 -10.75
N GLY A 26 11.27 -0.84 -9.80
CA GLY A 26 12.10 -2.03 -9.54
C GLY A 26 11.99 -3.12 -10.60
N GLY A 27 10.81 -3.28 -11.21
CA GLY A 27 10.63 -4.31 -12.23
C GLY A 27 10.33 -5.66 -11.61
N ALA A 28 11.11 -6.69 -11.88
CA ALA A 28 10.88 -8.04 -11.34
C ALA A 28 12.06 -8.52 -10.49
N GLY A 29 11.75 -9.04 -9.31
CA GLY A 29 12.68 -9.58 -8.32
C GLY A 29 12.53 -8.82 -7.01
N ASN A 30 13.53 -8.88 -6.13
CA ASN A 30 13.41 -8.31 -4.78
C ASN A 30 14.23 -7.03 -4.71
N ASP A 31 13.56 -5.89 -4.84
CA ASP A 31 14.21 -4.61 -5.02
C ASP A 31 14.23 -3.75 -3.76
N SER A 32 15.17 -2.82 -3.71
CA SER A 32 15.27 -1.78 -2.68
C SER A 32 15.24 -0.42 -3.36
N LEU A 33 14.14 0.31 -3.21
CA LEU A 33 13.94 1.64 -3.80
C LEU A 33 14.00 2.70 -2.70
N SER A 34 14.82 3.72 -2.89
CA SER A 34 14.92 4.90 -2.03
C SER A 34 14.71 6.16 -2.87
N GLY A 35 13.64 6.91 -2.61
CA GLY A 35 13.35 8.19 -3.24
C GLY A 35 14.39 9.23 -2.86
N GLY A 36 14.43 9.59 -1.58
CA GLY A 36 15.39 10.53 -1.04
C GLY A 36 14.69 11.81 -0.58
N ALA A 37 15.03 12.94 -1.17
CA ALA A 37 14.42 14.22 -0.80
C ALA A 37 13.66 14.82 -1.98
N GLY A 38 12.35 14.98 -1.84
CA GLY A 38 11.47 15.55 -2.83
C GLY A 38 10.15 14.79 -2.87
N GLU A 39 9.38 14.98 -3.94
CA GLU A 39 8.13 14.22 -4.13
C GLU A 39 8.37 13.06 -5.09
N ASP A 40 8.50 11.86 -4.55
CA ASP A 40 8.96 10.69 -5.31
C ASP A 40 7.84 9.72 -5.68
N TRP A 41 8.04 8.98 -6.78
CA TRP A 41 7.16 7.90 -7.23
C TRP A 41 7.92 6.58 -7.23
N LEU A 42 7.56 5.67 -6.31
CA LEU A 42 8.23 4.38 -6.13
C LEU A 42 7.29 3.24 -6.53
N TYR A 43 7.58 2.59 -7.65
CA TYR A 43 6.86 1.42 -8.14
C TYR A 43 7.66 0.15 -7.82
N ALA A 44 7.13 -0.67 -6.90
CA ALA A 44 7.79 -1.90 -6.47
C ALA A 44 8.03 -2.86 -7.64
N GLY A 45 6.98 -3.16 -8.41
CA GLY A 45 7.02 -4.18 -9.43
C GLY A 45 6.55 -5.54 -8.89
N LEU A 46 7.26 -6.61 -9.24
CA LEU A 46 6.95 -7.98 -8.85
C LEU A 46 8.05 -8.54 -7.94
N GLY A 47 7.69 -8.95 -6.73
CA GLY A 47 8.58 -9.70 -5.85
C GLY A 47 8.42 -9.27 -4.40
N LEU A 48 9.51 -9.32 -3.64
CA LEU A 48 9.57 -8.89 -2.25
C LEU A 48 10.39 -7.60 -2.16
N ASP A 49 9.69 -6.47 -2.21
CA ASP A 49 10.33 -5.16 -2.39
C ASP A 49 10.36 -4.35 -1.10
N THR A 50 11.38 -3.51 -0.96
CA THR A 50 11.47 -2.49 0.10
C THR A 50 11.44 -1.11 -0.53
N LEU A 51 10.50 -0.28 -0.11
CA LEU A 51 10.31 1.09 -0.60
C LEU A 51 10.48 2.08 0.55
N SER A 52 11.33 3.08 0.37
CA SER A 52 11.47 4.22 1.28
C SER A 52 11.37 5.50 0.47
N GLY A 53 10.33 6.30 0.71
CA GLY A 53 10.12 7.57 0.02
C GLY A 53 11.17 8.59 0.45
N GLY A 54 11.31 8.79 1.76
CA GLY A 54 12.34 9.65 2.33
C GLY A 54 11.70 10.87 2.96
N THR A 55 11.99 12.06 2.46
CA THR A 55 11.32 13.31 2.89
C THR A 55 10.58 13.94 1.73
N GLY A 56 9.40 14.52 1.99
CA GLY A 56 8.49 15.03 0.99
C GLY A 56 7.28 14.11 0.83
N ASN A 57 6.36 14.48 -0.06
CA ASN A 57 5.12 13.72 -0.25
C ASN A 57 5.32 12.64 -1.30
N ASP A 58 5.43 11.39 -0.87
CA ASP A 58 5.81 10.28 -1.72
C ASP A 58 4.63 9.39 -2.12
N ASN A 59 4.81 8.74 -3.27
CA ASN A 59 3.80 7.87 -3.87
C ASN A 59 4.35 6.45 -4.05
N TYR A 60 3.85 5.53 -3.22
CA TYR A 60 4.20 4.12 -3.27
C TYR A 60 3.18 3.36 -4.12
N GLY A 61 3.64 2.68 -5.18
CA GLY A 61 2.80 1.94 -6.12
C GLY A 61 3.04 0.44 -6.06
N LEU A 62 2.04 -0.32 -5.60
CA LEU A 62 2.03 -1.77 -5.62
C LEU A 62 1.05 -2.28 -6.68
N SER A 63 1.59 -2.99 -7.68
CA SER A 63 0.80 -3.55 -8.78
C SER A 63 -0.20 -4.61 -8.27
N SER A 64 0.25 -5.46 -7.35
CA SER A 64 -0.58 -6.50 -6.72
C SER A 64 -0.03 -6.90 -5.36
N LEU A 65 -0.89 -7.48 -4.52
CA LEU A 65 -0.49 -8.38 -3.42
C LEU A 65 -1.01 -9.80 -3.67
N SER A 66 -1.43 -10.09 -4.89
CA SER A 66 -1.81 -11.43 -5.32
C SER A 66 -0.54 -12.17 -5.78
N THR A 67 -0.57 -13.51 -5.78
CA THR A 67 0.58 -14.36 -6.21
C THR A 67 1.85 -14.30 -5.34
N GLY A 68 1.76 -13.85 -4.09
CA GLY A 68 2.89 -13.84 -3.15
C GLY A 68 3.78 -12.61 -3.23
N ALA A 69 3.47 -11.66 -4.12
CA ALA A 69 4.06 -10.32 -4.09
C ALA A 69 3.85 -9.70 -2.71
N SER A 70 4.92 -9.18 -2.14
CA SER A 70 4.88 -8.53 -0.83
C SER A 70 5.77 -7.31 -0.85
N ALA A 71 5.44 -6.34 -0.01
CA ALA A 71 6.24 -5.14 0.07
C ALA A 71 6.45 -4.73 1.52
N ILE A 72 7.55 -4.04 1.74
CA ILE A 72 7.88 -3.34 2.96
C ILE A 72 7.95 -1.86 2.60
N VAL A 73 7.14 -1.04 3.25
CA VAL A 73 7.15 0.41 3.09
C VAL A 73 7.68 1.04 4.36
N GLU A 74 8.62 1.97 4.19
CA GLU A 74 9.20 2.79 5.23
C GLU A 74 8.91 4.25 4.94
N ASP A 75 8.02 4.84 5.73
CA ASP A 75 7.93 6.28 5.85
C ASP A 75 8.76 6.72 7.06
N THR A 76 9.55 7.78 6.87
CA THR A 76 10.38 8.41 7.88
C THR A 76 10.27 9.93 7.88
N ASP A 77 9.30 10.50 7.15
CA ASP A 77 9.16 11.95 7.05
C ASP A 77 8.37 12.52 8.24
N ALA A 78 9.11 13.10 9.18
CA ALA A 78 8.52 13.81 10.31
C ALA A 78 8.06 15.25 9.98
N THR A 79 8.12 15.67 8.71
CA THR A 79 7.80 17.04 8.31
C THR A 79 6.30 17.32 8.44
N ALA A 80 5.96 18.44 9.07
CA ALA A 80 4.57 18.80 9.30
C ALA A 80 3.83 19.04 7.97
N GLY A 81 2.74 18.31 7.75
CA GLY A 81 1.97 18.38 6.52
C GLY A 81 2.45 17.43 5.42
N ASN A 82 3.31 16.46 5.75
CA ASN A 82 3.54 15.28 4.92
C ASN A 82 2.20 14.62 4.57
N LEU A 83 2.09 14.16 3.33
CA LEU A 83 0.92 13.51 2.75
C LEU A 83 1.36 12.39 1.82
N ASP A 84 1.91 11.34 2.39
CA ASP A 84 2.27 10.14 1.66
C ASP A 84 1.05 9.38 1.19
N ARG A 85 1.25 8.68 0.06
CA ARG A 85 0.20 7.89 -0.56
C ARG A 85 0.71 6.53 -0.99
N LEU A 86 0.05 5.49 -0.53
CA LEU A 86 0.26 4.12 -0.97
C LEU A 86 -0.94 3.63 -1.78
N GLN A 87 -0.70 3.21 -3.02
CA GLN A 87 -1.69 2.56 -3.87
C GLN A 87 -1.42 1.06 -3.99
N ILE A 88 -2.46 0.27 -3.77
CA ILE A 88 -2.49 -1.17 -4.04
C ILE A 88 -3.53 -1.41 -5.14
N SER A 89 -3.12 -1.72 -6.36
CA SER A 89 -4.03 -1.69 -7.52
C SER A 89 -4.99 -2.89 -7.57
N THR A 90 -4.52 -4.14 -7.59
CA THR A 90 -5.41 -5.29 -7.86
C THR A 90 -6.08 -5.90 -6.62
N VAL A 91 -6.15 -5.17 -5.50
CA VAL A 91 -6.67 -5.70 -4.24
C VAL A 91 -7.73 -4.76 -3.68
N SER A 92 -8.95 -5.26 -3.48
CA SER A 92 -10.03 -4.46 -2.91
C SER A 92 -9.89 -4.33 -1.39
N PRO A 93 -10.48 -3.30 -0.75
CA PRO A 93 -10.50 -3.18 0.71
C PRO A 93 -11.09 -4.42 1.42
N TYR A 94 -12.07 -5.07 0.79
CA TYR A 94 -12.68 -6.29 1.33
C TYR A 94 -11.77 -7.52 1.26
N GLN A 95 -10.66 -7.45 0.53
CA GLN A 95 -9.67 -8.52 0.42
C GLN A 95 -8.50 -8.34 1.40
N LEU A 96 -8.51 -7.28 2.22
CA LEU A 96 -7.40 -6.95 3.11
C LEU A 96 -7.74 -7.19 4.58
N LEU A 97 -6.90 -7.98 5.25
CA LEU A 97 -6.84 -8.04 6.70
C LEU A 97 -5.73 -7.13 7.21
N LEU A 98 -6.08 -6.16 8.05
CA LEU A 98 -5.14 -5.27 8.71
C LEU A 98 -4.94 -5.73 10.15
N LYS A 99 -3.68 -5.96 10.53
CA LYS A 99 -3.30 -6.31 11.89
C LYS A 99 -2.04 -5.58 12.30
N GLN A 100 -1.97 -5.22 13.57
CA GLN A 100 -0.73 -4.82 14.20
C GLN A 100 0.17 -6.06 14.39
N SER A 101 1.43 -5.94 14.00
CA SER A 101 2.47 -6.96 14.18
C SER A 101 3.68 -6.32 14.85
N GLY A 102 3.75 -6.40 16.18
CA GLY A 102 4.73 -5.61 16.95
C GLY A 102 4.47 -4.12 16.76
N ASN A 103 5.44 -3.39 16.21
CA ASN A 103 5.30 -1.97 15.89
C ASN A 103 4.78 -1.71 14.47
N ASP A 104 4.65 -2.76 13.64
CA ASP A 104 4.32 -2.60 12.24
C ASP A 104 2.82 -2.72 11.98
N LEU A 105 2.35 -2.04 10.94
CA LEU A 105 1.06 -2.31 10.33
C LEU A 105 1.23 -3.35 9.24
N ARG A 106 0.55 -4.49 9.38
CA ARG A 106 0.56 -5.57 8.39
C ARG A 106 -0.79 -5.70 7.70
N LEU A 107 -0.77 -5.57 6.37
CA LEU A 107 -1.87 -5.84 5.45
C LEU A 107 -1.66 -7.23 4.85
N THR A 108 -2.64 -8.11 4.96
CA THR A 108 -2.62 -9.46 4.36
C THR A 108 -3.73 -9.59 3.33
N ALA A 109 -3.36 -9.89 2.09
CA ALA A 109 -4.30 -10.11 1.00
C ALA A 109 -4.89 -11.52 1.06
N LEU A 110 -6.21 -11.62 1.16
CA LEU A 110 -6.94 -12.88 1.14
C LEU A 110 -6.94 -13.52 -0.26
N ASN A 111 -6.81 -12.71 -1.32
CA ASN A 111 -6.77 -13.12 -2.72
C ASN A 111 -5.34 -13.37 -3.21
N GLY A 112 -4.62 -14.31 -2.59
CA GLY A 112 -3.29 -14.74 -3.07
C GLY A 112 -2.19 -14.73 -2.01
N GLY A 113 -2.48 -14.26 -0.80
CA GLY A 113 -1.63 -14.45 0.38
C GLY A 113 -0.41 -13.52 0.48
N GLY A 114 -0.24 -12.58 -0.46
CA GLY A 114 0.80 -11.57 -0.36
C GLY A 114 0.58 -10.63 0.82
N THR A 115 1.66 -10.01 1.29
CA THR A 115 1.60 -9.14 2.47
C THR A 115 2.29 -7.82 2.23
N LEU A 116 1.72 -6.77 2.79
CA LEU A 116 2.36 -5.47 2.88
C LEU A 116 2.63 -5.18 4.35
N THR A 117 3.84 -4.74 4.65
CA THR A 117 4.23 -4.28 5.98
C THR A 117 4.62 -2.81 5.88
N ILE A 118 3.94 -1.93 6.61
CA ILE A 118 4.39 -0.56 6.82
C ILE A 118 5.10 -0.54 8.17
N ARG A 119 6.42 -0.29 8.15
CA ARG A 119 7.26 -0.44 9.33
C ARG A 119 7.01 0.65 10.35
N ASP A 120 7.12 0.29 11.62
CA ASP A 120 7.09 1.23 12.75
C ASP A 120 5.82 2.11 12.82
N TRP A 121 4.74 1.74 12.11
CA TRP A 121 3.46 2.47 12.10
C TRP A 121 2.98 2.84 13.50
N PHE A 122 3.11 1.94 14.48
CA PHE A 122 2.62 2.16 15.84
C PHE A 122 3.65 2.81 16.79
N VAL A 123 4.78 3.28 16.26
CA VAL A 123 5.80 4.03 17.04
C VAL A 123 5.44 5.52 17.14
N GLY A 124 4.94 6.11 16.05
CA GLY A 124 4.67 7.54 15.96
C GLY A 124 4.04 7.91 14.61
N ALA A 125 3.40 9.08 14.57
CA ALA A 125 2.73 9.58 13.37
C ALA A 125 3.70 9.97 12.25
N ASP A 126 5.00 10.13 12.55
CA ASP A 126 6.09 10.35 11.60
C ASP A 126 6.48 9.09 10.78
N ARG A 127 5.77 7.98 11.01
CA ARG A 127 5.95 6.68 10.34
C ARG A 127 4.70 6.25 9.57
N HIS A 128 3.72 7.14 9.48
CA HIS A 128 2.45 6.84 8.88
C HIS A 128 2.49 7.21 7.41
N VAL A 129 2.18 6.26 6.53
CA VAL A 129 1.65 6.62 5.23
C VAL A 129 0.24 7.20 5.41
N GLU A 130 0.03 8.49 5.14
CA GLU A 130 -1.23 9.17 5.45
C GLU A 130 -2.43 8.59 4.69
N ASN A 131 -2.24 8.18 3.44
CA ASN A 131 -3.32 7.76 2.55
C ASN A 131 -3.05 6.39 1.95
N ILE A 132 -3.78 5.37 2.41
CA ILE A 132 -3.73 4.02 1.84
C ILE A 132 -4.94 3.81 0.94
N VAL A 133 -4.68 3.67 -0.36
CA VAL A 133 -5.69 3.42 -1.39
C VAL A 133 -5.60 1.98 -1.83
N ALA A 134 -6.73 1.28 -1.76
CA ALA A 134 -6.84 -0.11 -2.17
C ALA A 134 -7.91 -0.26 -3.24
N GLY A 135 -7.50 -0.84 -4.35
CA GLY A 135 -8.34 -1.24 -5.46
C GLY A 135 -8.23 -0.30 -6.66
N ASN A 136 -8.24 -0.96 -7.81
CA ASN A 136 -8.40 -0.53 -9.19
C ASN A 136 -8.20 -1.81 -10.01
N THR A 137 -9.27 -2.59 -10.20
CA THR A 137 -9.18 -3.82 -10.98
C THR A 137 -9.65 -3.51 -12.39
N ALA A 138 -8.76 -3.61 -13.38
CA ALA A 138 -9.17 -3.79 -14.76
C ALA A 138 -9.84 -5.16 -14.87
N VAL A 139 -11.18 -5.21 -14.99
CA VAL A 139 -11.89 -6.44 -15.32
C VAL A 139 -12.20 -6.38 -16.82
N GLY A 140 -11.24 -6.83 -17.63
CA GLY A 140 -11.33 -6.69 -19.09
C GLY A 140 -11.13 -5.25 -19.53
N ASN A 141 -12.07 -4.71 -20.31
CA ASN A 141 -12.05 -3.34 -20.83
C ASN A 141 -12.59 -2.33 -19.80
N ASP A 142 -13.08 -2.84 -18.65
CA ASP A 142 -13.89 -2.10 -17.71
C ASP A 142 -13.09 -1.85 -16.41
N TYR A 143 -12.86 -0.59 -16.08
CA TYR A 143 -12.13 -0.20 -14.88
C TYR A 143 -13.06 -0.14 -13.68
N VAL A 144 -12.91 -1.08 -12.75
CA VAL A 144 -13.58 -0.99 -11.46
C VAL A 144 -12.73 -0.13 -10.53
N TYR A 145 -13.12 1.14 -10.38
CA TYR A 145 -12.51 2.05 -9.41
C TYR A 145 -13.06 1.76 -8.02
N TYR A 146 -12.19 1.38 -7.10
CA TYR A 146 -12.47 1.39 -5.66
C TYR A 146 -11.85 2.66 -5.10
N GLU A 147 -12.62 3.75 -5.00
CA GLU A 147 -12.08 5.05 -4.52
C GLU A 147 -12.03 5.15 -2.98
N GLY A 148 -11.91 4.02 -2.29
CA GLY A 148 -11.78 4.02 -0.84
C GLY A 148 -10.37 4.44 -0.42
N THR A 149 -10.26 5.53 0.35
CA THR A 149 -8.98 5.93 0.97
C THR A 149 -9.05 5.68 2.46
N LEU A 150 -8.17 4.81 2.96
CA LEU A 150 -7.94 4.65 4.39
C LEU A 150 -6.92 5.70 4.82
N VAL A 151 -7.44 6.74 5.44
CA VAL A 151 -6.60 7.74 6.11
C VAL A 151 -6.04 7.18 7.41
N ASP A 152 -4.81 7.55 7.74
CA ASP A 152 -4.05 7.08 8.91
C ASP A 152 -4.85 7.12 10.23
N SER A 153 -5.60 8.21 10.44
CA SER A 153 -6.45 8.45 11.62
C SER A 153 -7.53 7.40 11.84
N LYS A 154 -7.86 6.61 10.81
CA LYS A 154 -8.85 5.52 10.88
C LYS A 154 -8.21 4.13 10.99
N VAL A 155 -6.91 4.00 10.75
CA VAL A 155 -6.20 2.71 10.78
C VAL A 155 -6.33 2.05 12.15
N GLN A 156 -6.14 2.80 13.24
CA GLN A 156 -6.22 2.27 14.60
C GLN A 156 -7.59 1.62 14.89
N ALA A 157 -8.68 2.27 14.50
CA ALA A 157 -10.03 1.76 14.72
C ALA A 157 -10.29 0.48 13.91
N LEU A 158 -9.85 0.47 12.65
CA LEU A 158 -10.02 -0.69 11.77
C LEU A 158 -9.18 -1.89 12.24
N VAL A 159 -7.93 -1.68 12.62
CA VAL A 159 -7.06 -2.72 13.19
C VAL A 159 -7.68 -3.31 14.46
N ALA A 160 -8.23 -2.46 15.34
CA ALA A 160 -8.92 -2.92 16.55
C ALA A 160 -10.17 -3.77 16.23
N ALA A 161 -10.91 -3.45 15.16
CA ALA A 161 -12.04 -4.27 14.71
C ALA A 161 -11.58 -5.61 14.12
N MET A 162 -10.45 -5.64 13.39
CA MET A 162 -9.93 -6.82 12.70
C MET A 162 -9.09 -7.76 13.57
N VAL A 163 -8.62 -7.33 14.75
CA VAL A 163 -7.66 -8.10 15.57
C VAL A 163 -8.11 -9.53 15.86
N ASN A 164 -9.37 -9.70 16.27
CA ASN A 164 -9.99 -10.99 16.59
C ASN A 164 -10.80 -11.58 15.43
N PHE A 165 -10.88 -10.86 14.31
CA PHE A 165 -11.57 -11.35 13.13
C PHE A 165 -10.73 -12.42 12.42
N THR A 166 -11.40 -13.51 12.07
CA THR A 166 -10.84 -14.60 11.28
C THR A 166 -11.82 -14.88 10.15
N PRO A 167 -11.47 -14.60 8.89
CA PRO A 167 -12.32 -14.97 7.77
C PRO A 167 -12.58 -16.48 7.76
N PRO A 168 -13.79 -16.93 7.41
CA PRO A 168 -14.06 -18.33 7.13
C PRO A 168 -13.05 -18.91 6.12
N ALA A 169 -12.62 -20.15 6.36
CA ALA A 169 -11.62 -20.80 5.51
C ALA A 169 -12.05 -20.84 4.04
N GLY A 170 -11.11 -20.54 3.14
CA GLY A 170 -11.34 -20.56 1.70
C GLY A 170 -12.02 -19.31 1.13
N GLN A 171 -12.33 -18.31 1.95
CA GLN A 171 -12.79 -17.02 1.45
C GLN A 171 -11.63 -16.18 0.93
N LEU A 172 -11.78 -15.65 -0.29
CA LEU A 172 -10.83 -14.73 -0.90
C LEU A 172 -11.16 -13.26 -0.59
N GLU A 173 -12.31 -12.99 0.03
CA GLU A 173 -12.74 -11.68 0.49
C GLU A 173 -13.53 -11.80 1.79
N ILE A 174 -13.58 -10.73 2.57
CA ILE A 174 -14.37 -10.61 3.79
C ILE A 174 -15.85 -10.52 3.41
N THR A 175 -16.66 -11.51 3.79
CA THR A 175 -18.12 -11.50 3.54
C THR A 175 -18.96 -11.18 4.77
N ASP A 176 -18.35 -11.11 5.96
CA ASP A 176 -19.06 -10.80 7.19
C ASP A 176 -19.63 -9.37 7.15
N ALA A 177 -20.94 -9.23 7.37
CA ALA A 177 -21.63 -7.96 7.21
C ALA A 177 -21.18 -6.90 8.23
N ALA A 178 -20.91 -7.32 9.47
CA ALA A 178 -20.44 -6.40 10.51
C ALA A 178 -19.03 -5.89 10.18
N MET A 179 -18.14 -6.78 9.73
CA MET A 179 -16.80 -6.40 9.32
C MET A 179 -16.80 -5.52 8.06
N ARG A 180 -17.65 -5.81 7.07
CA ARG A 180 -17.82 -4.93 5.90
C ARG A 180 -18.23 -3.52 6.28
N SER A 181 -19.14 -3.38 7.25
CA SER A 181 -19.50 -2.05 7.76
C SER A 181 -18.32 -1.32 8.41
N GLN A 182 -17.41 -2.02 9.10
CA GLN A 182 -16.19 -1.41 9.65
C GLN A 182 -15.23 -0.97 8.54
N ILE A 183 -15.08 -1.79 7.49
CA ILE A 183 -14.29 -1.49 6.30
C ILE A 183 -14.85 -0.24 5.60
N ASP A 184 -16.16 -0.16 5.40
CA ASP A 184 -16.81 1.00 4.76
C ASP A 184 -16.68 2.29 5.59
N LEU A 185 -16.73 2.20 6.92
CA LEU A 185 -16.47 3.35 7.79
C LEU A 185 -15.01 3.84 7.68
N ALA A 186 -14.09 2.90 7.51
CA ALA A 186 -12.66 3.16 7.41
C ALA A 186 -12.28 3.77 6.05
N TRP A 187 -12.50 3.03 4.96
CA TRP A 187 -12.15 3.45 3.60
C TRP A 187 -13.16 4.39 2.94
N GLY A 188 -14.36 4.55 3.51
CA GLY A 188 -15.49 5.16 2.82
C GLY A 188 -16.32 4.12 2.07
N THR A 189 -17.54 4.50 1.66
CA THR A 189 -18.37 3.63 0.81
C THR A 189 -17.69 3.44 -0.53
N VAL A 190 -17.28 2.21 -0.80
CA VAL A 190 -16.79 1.79 -2.10
C VAL A 190 -17.91 2.00 -3.13
N THR A 191 -17.72 2.95 -4.04
CA THR A 191 -18.59 3.11 -5.21
C THR A 191 -17.95 2.38 -6.37
N THR A 192 -18.58 1.29 -6.83
CA THR A 192 -18.17 0.61 -8.05
C THR A 192 -18.53 1.50 -9.24
N TYR A 193 -17.52 2.06 -9.90
CA TYR A 193 -17.70 2.67 -11.21
C TYR A 193 -17.43 1.60 -12.28
N TYR A 194 -18.30 1.54 -13.28
CA TYR A 194 -18.03 0.83 -14.53
C TYR A 194 -17.72 1.92 -15.56
N SER A 195 -16.61 1.78 -16.29
CA SER A 195 -16.35 2.61 -17.46
C SER A 195 -17.24 2.15 -18.62
N ASP A 196 -18.08 3.06 -19.11
CA ASP A 196 -18.93 2.85 -20.30
C ASP A 196 -18.11 2.52 -21.57
#